data_AF-A0A1A8XU19-F1
#
_entry.id   AF-A0A1A8XU19-F1
#
_cell.length_a   1.000
_cell.length_b   1.000
_cell.length_c   1.000
_cell.angle_alpha   90.00
_cell.angle_beta   90.00
_cell.angle_gamma   90.00
#
_symmetry.space_group_name_H-M   'P 1'
#
loop_
_entity.id
_entity.type
_entity.pdbx_description
1 polymer ?
#
loop_
_entity_poly.entity_id
_entity_poly.type
_entity_poly.pdbx_seq_one_letter_code
_entity_poly.pdbx_strand_id
1 'polypeptide(L)'
;MQVAKWGNSLAVRLPVALVKELGISEGDELMLQPVPQQAGLPACVSVARQPGKLEQLQAMRGLRAPWPADFSFDREEANAR
;
A
#
# COMPACT_ATOMS: atom_id res chain seq x y z
N MET A 1 -20.55 15.23 -5.50
CA MET A 1 -19.20 15.04 -6.09
C MET A 1 -19.35 14.80 -7.56
N GLN A 2 -18.43 15.32 -8.38
CA GLN A 2 -18.40 15.03 -9.81
C GLN A 2 -17.04 14.46 -10.17
N VAL A 3 -17.05 13.52 -11.11
CA VAL A 3 -15.84 12.99 -11.72
C VAL A 3 -15.26 14.08 -12.63
N ALA A 4 -13.99 14.38 -12.45
CA ALA A 4 -13.23 15.31 -13.27
C ALA A 4 -12.21 14.56 -14.12
N LYS A 5 -11.80 15.13 -15.25
CA LYS A 5 -10.71 14.59 -16.06
C LYS A 5 -9.37 15.12 -15.53
N TRP A 6 -8.41 14.23 -15.29
CA TRP A 6 -7.04 14.56 -14.95
C TRP A 6 -6.10 13.85 -15.92
N GLY A 7 -5.58 14.59 -16.90
CA GLY A 7 -4.82 14.00 -18.01
C GLY A 7 -5.66 12.99 -18.79
N ASN A 8 -5.17 11.74 -18.89
CA ASN A 8 -5.88 10.63 -19.54
C ASN A 8 -6.77 9.83 -18.57
N SER A 9 -6.87 10.25 -17.31
CA SER A 9 -7.57 9.52 -16.25
C SER A 9 -8.74 10.33 -15.70
N LEU A 10 -9.58 9.65 -14.92
CA LEU A 10 -10.69 10.26 -14.18
C LEU A 10 -10.30 10.40 -12.70
N ALA A 11 -10.73 11.49 -12.09
CA ALA A 11 -10.46 11.82 -10.69
C ALA A 11 -11.77 12.16 -9.97
N VAL A 12 -11.84 11.76 -8.70
CA VAL A 12 -12.90 12.16 -7.77
C VAL A 12 -12.28 12.96 -6.63
N ARG A 13 -13.02 13.93 -6.10
CA ARG A 13 -12.59 14.64 -4.89
C ARG A 13 -12.86 13.74 -3.69
N LEU A 14 -11.91 13.65 -2.76
CA LEU A 14 -12.13 12.96 -1.49
C LEU A 14 -12.54 13.99 -0.43
N PRO A 15 -13.56 13.72 0.42
CA PRO A 15 -13.87 14.59 1.55
C PRO A 15 -12.69 14.70 2.51
N VAL A 16 -12.56 15.84 3.18
CA VAL A 16 -11.53 16.04 4.22
C VAL A 16 -11.62 15.01 5.35
N ALA A 17 -12.85 14.59 5.72
CA ALA A 17 -13.04 13.55 6.72
C ALA A 17 -12.37 12.23 6.31
N LEU A 18 -12.59 11.80 5.07
CA LEU A 18 -12.00 10.56 4.54
C LEU A 18 -10.48 10.67 4.38
N VAL A 19 -9.98 11.83 3.96
CA VAL A 19 -8.53 12.10 3.88
C VAL A 19 -7.87 11.93 5.24
N LYS A 20 -8.50 12.43 6.31
CA LYS A 20 -8.01 12.30 7.68
C LYS A 20 -8.09 10.87 8.21
N GLU A 21 -9.22 10.19 7.98
CA GLU A 21 -9.41 8.81 8.42
C GLU A 21 -8.43 7.83 7.76
N LEU A 22 -8.18 8.01 6.46
CA LEU A 22 -7.21 7.19 5.72
C LEU A 22 -5.76 7.63 5.94
N GLY A 23 -5.52 8.75 6.64
CA GLY A 23 -4.18 9.27 6.91
C GLY A 23 -3.40 9.62 5.65
N ILE A 24 -4.08 10.07 4.60
CA ILE A 24 -3.48 10.34 3.29
C ILE A 24 -3.10 11.82 3.16
N SER A 25 -1.93 12.06 2.58
CA SER A 25 -1.38 13.38 2.31
C SER A 25 -1.01 13.55 0.84
N GLU A 26 -0.72 14.79 0.44
CA GLU A 26 -0.20 15.04 -0.90
C GLU A 26 1.11 14.28 -1.12
N GLY A 27 1.22 13.56 -2.23
CA GLY A 27 2.36 12.70 -2.56
C GLY A 27 2.24 11.24 -2.14
N ASP A 28 1.19 10.86 -1.38
CA ASP A 28 0.93 9.47 -1.05
C ASP A 28 0.42 8.69 -2.27
N GLU A 29 0.90 7.45 -2.42
CA GLU A 29 0.42 6.51 -3.42
C GLU A 29 -0.79 5.72 -2.88
N LEU A 30 -1.87 5.72 -3.67
CA LEU A 30 -3.11 5.02 -3.36
C LEU A 30 -3.32 3.87 -4.34
N MET A 31 -3.61 2.69 -3.81
CA MET A 31 -4.10 1.56 -4.58
C MET A 31 -5.63 1.59 -4.56
N LEU A 32 -6.23 1.63 -5.75
CA LEU A 32 -7.67 1.49 -5.92
C LEU A 32 -7.99 0.11 -6.50
N GLN A 33 -8.90 -0.62 -5.86
CA GLN A 33 -9.36 -1.93 -6.34
C GLN A 33 -10.88 -1.96 -6.43
N PRO A 34 -11.46 -2.45 -7.54
CA PRO A 34 -12.90 -2.65 -7.63
C PRO A 34 -13.33 -3.72 -6.63
N VAL A 35 -14.37 -3.42 -5.86
CA VAL A 35 -15.02 -4.42 -5.01
C VAL A 35 -15.98 -5.24 -5.88
N PRO A 36 -16.07 -6.57 -5.70
CA PRO A 36 -17.04 -7.40 -6.43
C PRO A 36 -18.44 -6.80 -6.35
N GLN A 37 -19.07 -6.61 -7.51
CA GLN A 37 -20.38 -5.98 -7.58
C GLN A 37 -21.44 -6.92 -6.99
N GLN A 38 -22.15 -6.43 -5.97
CA GLN A 38 -23.27 -7.14 -5.38
C GLN A 38 -24.57 -6.67 -6.03
N ALA A 39 -25.48 -7.61 -6.33
CA ALA A 39 -26.76 -7.29 -6.93
C ALA A 39 -27.57 -6.36 -6.03
N GLY A 40 -28.04 -5.23 -6.59
CA GLY A 40 -28.82 -4.23 -5.86
C GLY A 40 -28.01 -3.16 -5.12
N LEU A 41 -26.67 -3.21 -5.17
CA LEU A 41 -25.80 -2.18 -4.58
C LEU A 41 -25.06 -1.36 -5.65
N PRO A 42 -24.72 -0.10 -5.35
CA PRO A 42 -23.87 0.70 -6.22
C PRO A 42 -22.46 0.08 -6.33
N ALA A 43 -21.78 0.39 -7.43
CA ALA A 43 -20.38 -0.01 -7.60
C ALA A 43 -19.51 0.65 -6.51
N CYS A 44 -18.67 -0.16 -5.88
CA CYS A 44 -17.78 0.27 -4.81
C CYS A 44 -16.31 0.09 -5.21
N VAL A 45 -15.46 0.98 -4.72
CA VAL A 45 -14.01 0.92 -4.90
C VAL A 45 -13.36 0.93 -3.53
N SER A 46 -12.48 -0.04 -3.29
CA SER A 46 -11.64 -0.07 -2.11
C SER A 46 -10.41 0.81 -2.36
N VAL A 47 -10.07 1.63 -1.37
CA VAL A 47 -8.89 2.52 -1.40
C VAL A 47 -7.97 2.11 -0.27
N ALA A 48 -6.73 1.76 -0.61
CA ALA A 48 -5.69 1.45 0.36
C ALA A 48 -4.49 2.37 0.13
N ARG A 49 -3.99 3.00 1.20
CA ARG A 49 -2.70 3.72 1.17
C ARG A 49 -1.58 2.70 1.08
N GLN A 50 -0.68 2.85 0.12
CA GLN A 50 0.51 2.02 0.06
C GLN A 50 1.54 2.55 1.08
N PRO A 51 2.11 1.67 1.93
CA PRO A 51 3.14 2.09 2.87
C PRO A 51 4.35 2.59 2.09
N GLY A 52 4.88 3.74 2.49
CA GLY A 52 6.09 4.30 1.87
C GLY A 52 7.30 3.39 2.09
N LYS A 53 8.36 3.58 1.31
CA LYS A 53 9.59 2.76 1.39
C LYS A 53 10.16 2.66 2.81
N LEU A 54 10.17 3.77 3.56
CA LEU A 54 10.65 3.79 4.94
C LEU A 54 9.73 3.00 5.89
N GLU A 55 8.42 3.13 5.74
CA GLU A 55 7.43 2.39 6.54
C GLU A 55 7.54 0.88 6.28
N GLN A 56 7.73 0.49 5.01
CA GLN A 56 8.00 -0.91 4.64
C GLN A 56 9.29 -1.43 5.29
N LEU A 57 10.38 -0.66 5.22
CA LEU A 57 11.64 -1.03 5.87
C LEU A 57 11.51 -1.15 7.39
N GLN A 58 10.74 -0.27 8.02
CA GLN A 58 10.45 -0.34 9.45
C GLN A 58 9.63 -1.58 9.80
N ALA A 59 8.59 -1.90 9.02
CA ALA A 59 7.81 -3.13 9.21
C ALA A 59 8.68 -4.38 9.08
N MET A 60 9.59 -4.43 8.09
CA MET A 60 10.55 -5.52 7.93
C MET A 60 11.52 -5.65 9.11
N ARG A 61 11.90 -4.55 9.76
CA ARG A 61 12.74 -4.59 10.96
C ARG A 61 12.03 -5.26 12.13
N GLY A 62 10.71 -5.16 12.23
CA GLY A 62 9.92 -5.86 13.25
C GLY A 62 9.89 -7.38 13.09
N LEU A 63 10.15 -7.89 11.88
CA LEU A 63 10.25 -9.32 11.59
C LEU A 63 11.64 -9.90 11.84
N ARG A 64 12.61 -9.09 12.29
CA ARG A 64 13.96 -9.58 12.59
C ARG A 64 13.92 -10.46 13.84
N ALA A 65 14.17 -11.75 13.65
CA ALA A 65 14.45 -12.67 14.73
C ALA A 65 15.94 -12.59 15.13
N PRO A 66 16.28 -12.83 16.40
CA PRO A 66 17.66 -13.04 16.80
C PRO A 66 18.21 -14.27 16.07
N TRP A 67 19.43 -14.15 15.54
CA TRP A 67 20.14 -15.27 14.93
C TRP A 67 20.81 -16.13 16.01
N PRO A 68 21.00 -17.44 15.76
CA PRO A 68 21.86 -18.27 16.59
C PRO A 68 23.26 -17.66 16.75
N ALA A 69 23.91 -17.90 17.89
CA ALA A 69 25.22 -17.31 18.19
C ALA A 69 26.33 -17.78 17.24
N ASP A 70 26.14 -18.95 16.63
CA ASP A 70 27.01 -19.62 15.67
C ASP A 70 26.60 -19.36 14.21
N PHE A 71 25.57 -18.55 13.97
CA PHE A 71 25.13 -18.24 12.62
C PHE A 71 26.18 -17.39 11.88
N SER A 72 26.72 -17.94 10.80
CA SER A 72 27.53 -17.23 9.82
C SER A 72 26.86 -17.31 8.46
N PHE A 73 26.75 -16.18 7.78
CA PHE A 73 26.24 -16.14 6.41
C PHE A 73 27.40 -16.29 5.42
N ASP A 74 27.45 -17.41 4.71
CA ASP A 74 28.37 -17.61 3.59
C ASP A 74 27.66 -17.37 2.25
N ARG A 75 28.19 -16.40 1.49
CA ARG A 75 27.62 -16.01 0.20
C ARG A 75 27.90 -17.05 -0.89
N GLU A 76 29.07 -17.67 -0.89
CA GLU A 76 29.49 -18.61 -1.92
C GLU A 76 28.68 -19.90 -1.79
N GLU A 77 28.50 -20.40 -0.56
CA GLU A 77 27.62 -21.54 -0.25
C GLU A 77 26.18 -21.28 -0.73
N ALA A 78 25.62 -20.11 -0.43
CA ALA A 78 24.25 -19.77 -0.79
C ALA A 78 24.01 -19.67 -2.31
N ASN A 79 25.06 -19.35 -3.08
CA ASN A 79 25.01 -19.17 -4.54
C ASN A 79 25.48 -20.39 -5.34
N ALA A 80 25.85 -21.50 -4.69
CA ALA A 80 26.36 -22.72 -5.34
C ALA A 80 25.29 -23.56 -6.08
N ARG A 81 24.25 -22.92 -6.63
CA ARG A 81 23.12 -23.56 -7.31
C ARG A 81 23.37 -23.75 -8.81
#